data_AF-A0A7Y8I0Y0-F1
#
_entry.id   AF-A0A7Y8I0Y0-F1
#
_cell.length_a   1.000
_cell.length_b   1.000
_cell.length_c   1.000
_cell.angle_alpha   90.00
_cell.angle_beta   90.00
_cell.angle_gamma   90.00
#
_symmetry.space_group_name_H-M   'P 1'
#
loop_
_entity.id
_entity.type
_entity.pdbx_description
1 polymer ?
#
loop_
_entity_poly.entity_id
_entity_poly.type
_entity_poly.pdbx_seq_one_letter_code
_entity_poly.pdbx_strand_id
1 'polypeptide(L)'
;MTFSPRCSTISASLRTAKREQVERADNWPPELWDLEMDPGETANVIQEPARAQEFDALRKDLRGLFQRLGAPPLGEWRSTTQQNLTVYRL
;
A
#
# COMPACT_ATOMS: atom_id res chain seq x y z
N MET A 1 13.55 24.29 10.56
CA MET A 1 12.73 23.08 10.63
C MET A 1 12.90 22.31 9.33
N THR A 2 13.68 21.24 9.35
CA THR A 2 14.01 20.48 8.14
C THR A 2 12.95 19.40 7.97
N PHE A 3 12.16 19.47 6.90
CA PHE A 3 11.27 18.38 6.51
C PHE A 3 12.11 17.11 6.32
N SER A 4 11.84 16.07 7.10
CA SER A 4 12.42 14.74 6.90
C SER A 4 11.82 14.16 5.61
N PRO A 5 12.59 13.84 4.56
CA PRO A 5 12.06 13.35 3.29
C PRO A 5 11.59 11.89 3.36
N ARG A 6 11.51 11.30 4.56
CA ARG A 6 11.21 9.87 4.77
C ARG A 6 9.75 9.48 4.55
N CYS A 7 8.86 10.41 4.21
CA CYS A 7 7.47 10.10 3.83
C CYS A 7 7.30 10.21 2.31
N SER A 8 8.05 9.41 1.55
CA SER A 8 8.11 9.55 0.09
C SER A 8 7.91 8.25 -0.69
N THR A 9 7.68 7.11 -0.06
CA THR A 9 7.41 5.88 -0.82
C THR A 9 5.96 5.83 -1.26
N ILE A 10 5.73 5.75 -2.58
CA ILE A 10 4.40 5.49 -3.14
C ILE A 10 3.98 4.08 -2.72
N SER A 11 2.77 3.93 -2.21
CA SER A 11 2.20 2.63 -1.86
C SER A 11 0.77 2.49 -2.34
N ALA A 12 0.40 1.25 -2.60
CA ALA A 12 -0.98 0.82 -2.82
C ALA A 12 -1.33 -0.21 -1.76
N SER A 13 -2.50 -0.09 -1.13
CA SER A 13 -2.97 -1.08 -0.18
C SER A 13 -4.40 -1.52 -0.45
N LEU A 14 -4.68 -2.77 -0.08
CA LEU A 14 -6.00 -3.36 -0.07
C LEU A 14 -6.29 -3.81 1.37
N ARG A 15 -7.30 -3.19 1.98
CA ARG A 15 -7.75 -3.51 3.33
C ARG A 15 -9.08 -4.26 3.27
N THR A 16 -9.11 -5.39 3.96
CA THR A 16 -10.32 -6.19 4.21
C THR A 16 -10.67 -6.12 5.70
N ALA A 17 -11.74 -6.80 6.12
CA ALA A 17 -12.08 -6.89 7.53
C ALA A 17 -11.00 -7.59 8.39
N LYS A 18 -10.15 -8.42 7.78
CA LYS A 18 -9.18 -9.26 8.51
C LYS A 18 -7.73 -8.97 8.14
N ARG A 19 -7.45 -8.43 6.96
CA ARG A 19 -6.09 -8.28 6.44
C ARG A 19 -5.88 -6.93 5.81
N GLU A 20 -4.65 -6.45 5.89
CA GLU A 20 -4.14 -5.40 5.02
C GLU A 20 -2.93 -5.92 4.24
N GLN A 21 -2.95 -5.76 2.92
CA GLN A 21 -1.82 -6.05 2.05
C GLN A 21 -1.33 -4.74 1.43
N VAL A 22 -0.02 -4.50 1.49
CA VAL A 22 0.61 -3.29 0.96
C VAL A 22 1.68 -3.65 -0.08
N GLU A 23 1.58 -3.05 -1.27
CA GLU A 23 2.67 -2.98 -2.23
C GLU A 23 3.28 -1.57 -2.21
N ARG A 24 4.60 -1.49 -2.31
CA ARG A 24 5.35 -0.23 -2.35
C ARG A 24 6.17 -0.16 -3.64
N ALA A 25 6.35 1.06 -4.14
CA ALA A 25 7.24 1.32 -5.28
C ALA A 25 8.72 1.06 -4.92
N ASP A 26 9.60 1.22 -5.91
CA ASP A 26 11.06 1.21 -5.73
C ASP A 26 11.65 -0.11 -5.19
N ASN A 27 11.07 -1.24 -5.61
CA ASN A 27 11.48 -2.60 -5.21
C ASN A 27 11.43 -2.86 -3.70
N TRP A 28 10.62 -2.10 -2.97
CA TRP A 28 10.43 -2.34 -1.55
C TRP A 28 9.66 -3.65 -1.33
N PRO A 29 10.03 -4.46 -0.30
CA PRO A 29 9.34 -5.71 -0.02
C PRO A 29 7.84 -5.50 0.24
N PRO A 30 6.97 -6.40 -0.25
CA PRO A 30 5.56 -6.34 0.08
C PRO A 30 5.32 -6.65 1.56
N GLU A 31 4.17 -6.19 2.06
CA GLU A 31 3.79 -6.35 3.46
C GLU A 31 2.39 -6.97 3.55
N LEU A 32 2.17 -7.78 4.61
CA LEU A 32 0.88 -8.36 4.94
C LEU A 32 0.67 -8.23 6.45
N TRP A 33 -0.49 -7.71 6.85
CA TRP A 33 -0.85 -7.45 8.24
C TRP A 33 -2.10 -8.22 8.64
N ASP A 34 -2.08 -8.86 9.81
CA ASP A 34 -3.22 -9.58 10.39
C ASP A 34 -4.03 -8.65 11.28
N LEU A 35 -5.08 -8.02 10.74
CA LEU A 35 -5.91 -7.07 11.47
C LEU A 35 -6.85 -7.73 12.48
N GLU A 36 -7.09 -9.03 12.35
CA GLU A 36 -7.96 -9.77 13.26
C GLU A 36 -7.23 -10.05 14.58
N MET A 37 -5.96 -10.44 14.49
CA MET A 37 -5.12 -10.74 15.66
C MET A 37 -4.29 -9.54 16.13
N ASP A 38 -3.96 -8.64 15.21
CA ASP A 38 -3.13 -7.46 15.44
C ASP A 38 -3.71 -6.21 14.73
N PRO A 39 -4.80 -5.62 15.26
CA PRO A 39 -5.39 -4.41 14.70
C PRO A 39 -4.44 -3.20 14.68
N GLY A 40 -3.35 -3.26 15.46
CA GLY A 40 -2.33 -2.22 15.55
C GLY A 40 -1.21 -2.34 14.52
N GLU A 41 -1.23 -3.38 13.67
CA GLU A 41 -0.25 -3.60 12.59
C GLU A 41 1.19 -3.56 13.10
N THR A 42 1.42 -4.21 14.23
CA THR A 42 2.71 -4.28 14.90
C THR A 42 3.61 -5.39 14.34
N ALA A 43 3.05 -6.39 13.66
CA ALA A 43 3.78 -7.53 13.09
C ALA A 43 3.44 -7.81 11.62
N ASN A 44 4.45 -7.75 10.76
CA ASN A 44 4.33 -8.11 9.34
C ASN A 44 4.42 -9.64 9.18
N VAL A 45 3.36 -10.25 8.70
CA VAL A 45 3.21 -11.72 8.59
C VAL A 45 3.52 -12.25 7.18
N ILE A 46 4.13 -11.44 6.31
CA ILE A 46 4.42 -11.81 4.90
C ILE A 46 5.30 -13.06 4.74
N GLN A 47 6.17 -13.35 5.72
CA GLN A 47 7.08 -14.49 5.67
C GLN A 47 6.44 -15.79 6.17
N GLU A 48 5.19 -15.76 6.66
CA GLU A 48 4.50 -16.94 7.13
C GLU A 48 4.06 -17.83 5.96
N PRO A 49 4.57 -19.07 5.81
CA PRO A 49 4.23 -19.93 4.67
C PRO A 49 2.73 -20.24 4.59
N ALA A 50 2.06 -20.32 5.74
CA ALA A 50 0.61 -20.53 5.84
C ALA A 50 -0.21 -19.39 5.20
N ARG A 51 0.41 -18.21 4.99
CA ARG A 51 -0.22 -17.01 4.44
C ARG A 51 0.09 -16.78 2.97
N ALA A 52 0.95 -17.59 2.35
CA ALA A 52 1.40 -17.37 0.98
C ALA A 52 0.25 -17.32 -0.04
N GLN A 53 -0.71 -18.25 0.06
CA GLN A 53 -1.86 -18.29 -0.85
C GLN A 53 -2.80 -17.09 -0.65
N GLU A 54 -3.00 -16.67 0.60
CA GLU A 54 -3.81 -15.49 0.95
C GLU A 54 -3.17 -14.21 0.41
N PHE A 55 -1.86 -14.07 0.56
CA PHE A 55 -1.09 -12.96 0.00
C PHE A 55 -1.23 -12.87 -1.51
N ASP A 56 -1.03 -13.97 -2.25
CA ASP A 56 -1.11 -13.97 -3.71
C ASP A 56 -2.51 -13.60 -4.22
N ALA A 57 -3.56 -14.03 -3.52
CA ALA A 57 -4.94 -13.65 -3.84
C ALA A 57 -5.17 -12.14 -3.64
N LEU A 58 -4.82 -11.60 -2.46
CA LEU A 58 -4.97 -10.18 -2.16
C LEU A 58 -4.14 -9.31 -3.11
N ARG A 59 -2.92 -9.75 -3.44
CA ARG A 59 -2.04 -9.07 -4.39
C ARG A 59 -2.67 -8.99 -5.79
N LYS A 60 -3.26 -10.09 -6.26
CA LYS A 60 -3.95 -10.12 -7.55
C LYS A 60 -5.15 -9.19 -7.55
N ASP A 61 -5.92 -9.17 -6.46
CA ASP A 61 -7.09 -8.30 -6.32
C ASP A 61 -6.71 -6.82 -6.27
N LEU A 62 -5.67 -6.46 -5.49
CA LEU A 62 -5.13 -5.11 -5.42
C LEU A 62 -4.73 -4.61 -6.82
N ARG A 63 -3.91 -5.38 -7.53
CA ARG A 63 -3.44 -5.03 -8.88
C ARG A 63 -4.59 -4.93 -9.87
N GLY A 64 -5.51 -5.89 -9.83
CA GLY A 64 -6.70 -5.91 -10.67
C GLY A 64 -7.61 -4.70 -10.44
N LEU A 65 -7.78 -4.27 -9.19
CA LEU A 65 -8.53 -3.07 -8.84
C LEU A 65 -7.91 -1.83 -9.47
N PHE A 66 -6.64 -1.57 -9.21
CA PHE A 66 -5.96 -0.37 -9.71
C PHE A 66 -5.85 -0.35 -11.24
N GLN A 67 -5.66 -1.51 -11.87
CA GLN A 67 -5.70 -1.61 -13.34
C GLN A 67 -7.08 -1.21 -13.90
N ARG A 68 -8.18 -1.65 -13.28
CA ARG A 68 -9.55 -1.28 -13.70
C ARG A 68 -9.84 0.21 -13.51
N LEU A 69 -9.21 0.84 -12.51
CA LEU A 69 -9.30 2.28 -12.27
C LEU A 69 -8.42 3.09 -13.24
N GLY A 70 -7.69 2.43 -14.15
CA GLY A 70 -6.79 3.10 -15.08
C GLY A 70 -5.54 3.69 -14.42
N ALA A 71 -5.18 3.20 -13.22
CA ALA A 71 -3.96 3.63 -12.57
C ALA A 71 -2.73 3.16 -13.36
N PRO A 72 -1.70 4.00 -13.54
CA PRO A 72 -0.44 3.56 -14.15
C PRO A 72 0.27 2.55 -13.24
N PRO A 73 1.42 1.98 -13.64
CA PRO A 73 2.25 1.17 -12.74
C PRO A 73 2.62 1.92 -11.46
N LEU A 74 2.71 1.22 -10.31
CA LEU A 74 2.90 1.85 -8.99
C LEU A 74 4.07 2.84 -8.91
N GLY A 75 5.19 2.53 -9.57
CA GLY A 75 6.36 3.44 -9.64
C GLY A 75 6.09 4.76 -10.38
N GLU A 76 5.04 4.83 -11.19
CA GLU A 76 4.67 6.00 -11.98
C GLU A 76 3.55 6.81 -11.35
N TRP A 77 2.98 6.44 -10.19
CA TRP A 77 1.81 7.14 -9.66
C TRP A 77 2.08 8.62 -9.34
N ARG A 78 3.33 8.99 -9.06
CA ARG A 78 3.72 10.41 -8.94
C ARG A 78 3.49 11.22 -10.21
N SER A 79 3.51 10.61 -11.39
CA SER A 79 3.32 11.32 -12.67
C SER A 79 1.86 11.70 -12.92
N THR A 80 0.92 11.02 -12.26
CA THR A 80 -0.53 11.20 -12.43
C THR A 80 -1.23 11.79 -11.20
N THR A 81 -0.55 11.87 -10.06
CA THR A 81 -1.11 12.42 -8.81
C THR A 81 -1.30 13.93 -8.94
N GLN A 82 -2.56 14.39 -8.98
CA GLN A 82 -2.92 15.79 -8.79
C GLN A 82 -3.39 16.01 -7.36
N GLN A 83 -2.66 16.78 -6.56
CA GLN A 83 -3.12 17.22 -5.24
C GLN A 83 -3.86 18.54 -5.38
N ASN A 84 -5.16 18.54 -5.08
CA ASN A 84 -5.95 19.77 -5.00
C ASN A 84 -5.94 20.26 -3.55
N LEU A 85 -4.82 20.87 -3.13
CA LEU A 85 -4.66 21.40 -1.78
C LEU A 85 -5.37 22.74 -1.66
N THR A 86 -6.26 22.87 -0.67
CA THR A 86 -6.80 24.17 -0.27
C THR A 86 -5.67 25.03 0.27
N VAL A 87 -5.30 26.09 -0.46
CA VAL A 87 -4.31 27.07 -0.01
C VAL A 87 -4.97 27.99 1.00
N TYR A 88 -4.67 27.79 2.29
CA TYR A 88 -5.04 28.75 3.33
C TYR A 88 -4.06 29.92 3.29
N ARG A 89 -4.56 31.13 3.02
CA ARG A 89 -3.78 32.37 3.21
C ARG A 89 -3.93 32.81 4.66
N LEU A 90 -2.80 33.05 5.32
CA LEU A 90 -2.69 33.70 6.63
C LEU A 90 -2.97 35.20 6.51
#